data_AF-A0A9W4D2V5-F1
#
_entry.id   AF-A0A9W4D2V5-F1
#
_cell.length_a   1.000
_cell.length_b   1.000
_cell.length_c   1.000
_cell.angle_alpha   90.00
_cell.angle_beta   90.00
_cell.angle_gamma   90.00
#
_symmetry.space_group_name_H-M   'P 1'
#
loop_
_entity.id
_entity.type
_entity.pdbx_description
1 polymer ?
#
loop_
_entity_poly.entity_id
_entity_poly.type
_entity_poly.pdbx_seq_one_letter_code
_entity_poly.pdbx_strand_id
1 'polypeptide(L)'
;MSKEHWFLKQETEKDTKYTIKGSEVYQTLYPQIKDKIDKNESVIDILTWIEAEVKTAYNEAYKGSEIELTQGALNNCRGQWNEFLITSFLAEIAIDFYSTHKLYFVPFRLARSGETNKTVKKPKSQKKGTSQETVSTEETVSSEAASKFLALFHKDEFKENKGLHHKLLSI
;
A
#
# COMPACT_ATOMS: atom_id res chain seq x y z
N MET A 1 -11.64 -18.90 9.08
CA MET A 1 -10.72 -18.36 10.11
C MET A 1 -11.51 -17.45 11.04
N SER A 2 -11.22 -17.39 12.35
CA SER A 2 -11.89 -16.42 13.24
C SER A 2 -11.56 -14.99 12.79
N LYS A 3 -12.52 -14.05 12.87
CA LYS A 3 -12.30 -12.65 12.45
C LYS A 3 -11.43 -11.86 13.44
N GLU A 4 -11.09 -12.42 14.60
CA GLU A 4 -10.20 -11.78 15.60
C GLU A 4 -8.79 -11.51 15.04
N HIS A 5 -8.30 -12.38 14.15
CA HIS A 5 -6.98 -12.28 13.53
C HIS A 5 -6.83 -11.03 12.66
N TRP A 6 -7.93 -10.39 12.25
CA TRP A 6 -7.95 -9.16 11.48
C TRP A 6 -7.43 -7.95 12.26
N PHE A 7 -7.32 -8.07 13.59
CA PHE A 7 -6.90 -6.97 14.44
C PHE A 7 -5.57 -7.30 15.14
N LEU A 8 -4.70 -6.32 15.23
CA LEU A 8 -3.50 -6.38 16.05
C LEU A 8 -3.63 -5.37 17.19
N LYS A 9 -3.69 -5.87 18.42
CA LYS A 9 -3.60 -5.04 19.62
C LYS A 9 -2.14 -4.61 19.81
N GLN A 10 -1.92 -3.31 19.92
CA GLN A 10 -0.63 -2.71 20.22
C GLN A 10 -0.75 -1.97 21.55
N GLU A 11 -0.13 -2.53 22.58
CA GLU A 11 -0.05 -1.91 23.90
C GLU A 11 1.28 -1.17 24.02
N THR A 12 1.21 0.10 24.40
CA THR A 12 2.35 0.92 24.80
C THR A 12 2.15 1.34 26.25
N GLU A 13 3.21 1.81 26.91
CA GLU A 13 3.13 2.33 28.29
C GLU A 13 2.09 3.44 28.47
N LYS A 14 1.61 4.08 27.39
CA LYS A 14 0.70 5.22 27.42
C LYS A 14 -0.66 4.98 26.78
N ASP A 15 -0.81 3.95 25.94
CA ASP A 15 -2.01 3.78 25.12
C ASP A 15 -2.13 2.36 24.54
N THR A 16 -3.36 1.93 24.29
CA THR A 16 -3.68 0.70 23.57
C THR A 16 -4.35 1.05 22.25
N LYS A 17 -3.77 0.59 21.14
CA LYS A 17 -4.31 0.84 19.79
C LYS A 17 -4.59 -0.47 19.06
N TYR A 18 -5.64 -0.49 18.25
CA TYR A 18 -5.92 -1.59 17.35
C TYR A 18 -5.56 -1.20 15.91
N THR A 19 -4.76 -2.07 15.27
CA THR A 19 -4.44 -1.95 13.85
C THR A 19 -5.22 -3.00 13.08
N ILE A 20 -5.84 -2.60 11.96
CA ILE A 20 -6.50 -3.50 11.03
C ILE A 20 -5.43 -4.13 10.12
N LYS A 21 -5.40 -5.45 10.05
CA LYS A 21 -4.56 -6.19 9.10
C LYS A 21 -5.29 -6.27 7.76
N GLY A 22 -5.15 -5.22 6.95
CA GLY A 22 -5.89 -5.07 5.69
C GLY A 22 -5.76 -6.25 4.72
N SER A 23 -4.58 -6.89 4.65
CA SER A 23 -4.35 -8.09 3.85
C SER A 23 -5.14 -9.30 4.33
N GLU A 24 -5.18 -9.55 5.64
CA GLU A 24 -5.92 -10.66 6.24
C GLU A 24 -7.43 -10.51 6.02
N VAL A 25 -7.93 -9.28 6.19
CA VAL A 25 -9.33 -8.94 5.88
C VAL A 25 -9.64 -9.29 4.42
N TYR A 26 -8.84 -8.77 3.49
CA TYR A 26 -9.07 -8.95 2.07
C TYR A 26 -9.01 -10.44 1.66
N GLN A 27 -8.00 -11.17 2.13
CA GLN A 27 -7.86 -12.60 1.84
C GLN A 27 -9.02 -13.42 2.41
N THR A 28 -9.48 -13.09 3.63
CA THR A 28 -10.60 -13.80 4.26
C THR A 28 -11.91 -13.55 3.50
N LEU A 29 -12.11 -12.33 2.99
CA LEU A 29 -13.32 -11.92 2.27
C LEU A 29 -13.25 -12.16 0.75
N TYR A 30 -12.11 -12.59 0.21
CA TYR A 30 -11.90 -12.73 -1.24
C TYR A 30 -12.98 -13.55 -1.95
N PRO A 31 -13.43 -14.72 -1.44
CA PRO A 31 -14.51 -15.48 -2.10
C PRO A 31 -15.80 -14.68 -2.30
N GLN A 32 -16.20 -13.89 -1.29
CA GLN A 32 -17.37 -13.02 -1.36
C GLN A 32 -17.11 -11.80 -2.23
N ILE A 33 -15.90 -11.21 -2.16
CA ILE A 33 -15.49 -10.12 -3.05
C ILE A 33 -15.62 -10.58 -4.51
N LYS A 34 -15.16 -11.79 -4.84
CA LYS A 34 -15.26 -12.36 -6.18
C LYS A 34 -16.72 -12.50 -6.61
N ASP A 35 -17.58 -13.07 -5.78
CA ASP A 35 -19.02 -13.20 -6.07
C ASP A 35 -19.68 -11.83 -6.31
N LYS A 36 -19.27 -10.79 -5.58
CA LYS A 36 -19.74 -9.42 -5.78
C LYS A 36 -19.27 -8.82 -7.11
N ILE A 37 -18.02 -9.07 -7.49
CA ILE A 37 -17.46 -8.67 -8.80
C ILE A 37 -18.21 -9.38 -9.93
N ASP A 38 -18.43 -10.70 -9.82
CA ASP A 38 -19.16 -11.51 -10.80
C ASP A 38 -20.62 -11.01 -10.99
N LYS A 39 -21.19 -10.34 -9.99
CA LYS A 39 -22.51 -9.69 -10.01
C LYS A 39 -22.50 -8.25 -10.51
N ASN A 40 -21.36 -7.74 -11.00
CA ASN A 40 -21.17 -6.35 -11.40
C ASN A 40 -21.46 -5.33 -10.28
N GLU A 41 -21.20 -5.68 -9.02
CA GLU A 41 -21.26 -4.67 -7.93
C GLU A 41 -20.17 -3.61 -8.14
N SER A 42 -20.48 -2.36 -7.79
CA SER A 42 -19.49 -1.28 -7.93
C SER A 42 -18.35 -1.44 -6.92
N VAL A 43 -17.15 -0.99 -7.29
CA VAL A 43 -15.99 -0.98 -6.40
C VAL A 43 -16.28 -0.22 -5.10
N ILE A 44 -17.06 0.85 -5.18
CA ILE A 44 -17.44 1.66 -4.01
C ILE A 44 -18.33 0.85 -3.06
N ASP A 45 -19.28 0.07 -3.58
CA ASP A 45 -20.18 -0.77 -2.79
C ASP A 45 -19.41 -1.91 -2.13
N ILE A 46 -18.50 -2.56 -2.87
CA ILE A 46 -17.64 -3.62 -2.34
C ILE A 46 -16.77 -3.07 -1.20
N LEU A 47 -16.13 -1.90 -1.37
CA LEU A 47 -15.33 -1.28 -0.31
C LEU A 47 -16.16 -0.90 0.92
N THR A 48 -17.37 -0.41 0.71
CA THR A 48 -18.31 -0.05 1.79
C THR A 48 -18.77 -1.30 2.55
N TRP A 49 -19.00 -2.39 1.85
CA TRP A 49 -19.31 -3.68 2.46
C TRP A 49 -18.13 -4.25 3.25
N ILE A 50 -16.89 -4.22 2.72
CA ILE A 50 -15.69 -4.64 3.48
C ILE A 50 -15.56 -3.82 4.77
N GLU A 51 -15.76 -2.50 4.70
CA GLU A 51 -15.70 -1.63 5.87
C GLU A 51 -16.77 -2.01 6.92
N ALA A 52 -17.98 -2.34 6.49
CA ALA A 52 -19.05 -2.82 7.37
C ALA A 52 -18.71 -4.17 8.02
N GLU A 53 -18.16 -5.12 7.26
CA GLU A 53 -17.69 -6.41 7.80
C GLU A 53 -16.62 -6.23 8.88
N VAL A 54 -15.68 -5.31 8.68
CA VAL A 54 -14.63 -5.00 9.67
C VAL A 54 -15.24 -4.38 10.93
N LYS A 55 -16.18 -3.43 10.79
CA LYS A 55 -16.86 -2.82 11.95
C LYS A 55 -17.64 -3.87 12.76
N THR A 56 -18.38 -4.75 12.10
CA THR A 56 -19.11 -5.85 12.74
C THR A 56 -18.16 -6.79 13.46
N ALA A 57 -17.09 -7.24 12.79
CA ALA A 57 -16.09 -8.12 13.38
C ALA A 57 -15.39 -7.51 14.60
N TYR A 58 -15.09 -6.20 14.55
CA TYR A 58 -14.48 -5.49 15.66
C TYR A 58 -15.42 -5.44 16.88
N ASN A 59 -16.69 -5.10 16.65
CA ASN A 59 -17.70 -5.00 17.71
C ASN A 59 -17.99 -6.37 18.35
N GLU A 60 -17.93 -7.45 17.58
CA GLU A 60 -18.05 -8.82 18.09
C GLU A 60 -16.84 -9.22 18.95
N ALA A 61 -15.63 -8.98 18.44
CA ALA A 61 -14.38 -9.38 19.10
C ALA A 61 -14.06 -8.56 20.36
N TYR A 62 -14.44 -7.28 20.38
CA TYR A 62 -14.08 -6.33 21.43
C TYR A 62 -15.31 -5.71 22.09
N LYS A 63 -16.42 -6.47 22.17
CA LYS A 63 -17.66 -6.03 22.81
C LYS A 63 -17.38 -5.56 24.25
N GLY A 64 -17.68 -4.30 24.54
CA GLY A 64 -17.44 -3.69 25.86
C GLY A 64 -16.05 -3.08 26.06
N SER A 65 -15.20 -3.07 25.03
CA SER A 65 -13.97 -2.26 25.00
C SER A 65 -14.30 -0.78 24.86
N GLU A 66 -13.67 0.08 25.66
CA GLU A 66 -13.75 1.55 25.52
C GLU A 66 -12.95 2.07 24.31
N ILE A 67 -12.12 1.22 23.71
CA ILE A 67 -11.27 1.58 22.59
C ILE A 67 -12.05 1.41 21.29
N GLU A 68 -12.33 2.51 20.61
CA GLU A 68 -13.03 2.53 19.33
C GLU A 68 -12.07 2.36 18.14
N LEU A 69 -12.60 1.74 17.08
CA LEU A 69 -11.90 1.67 15.81
C LEU A 69 -11.89 3.05 15.14
N THR A 70 -10.70 3.63 14.95
CA THR A 70 -10.59 4.98 14.39
C THR A 70 -10.93 5.02 12.90
N GLN A 71 -11.56 6.12 12.46
CA GLN A 71 -11.82 6.36 11.03
C GLN A 71 -10.52 6.44 10.21
N GLY A 72 -9.42 6.90 10.83
CA GLY A 72 -8.11 6.93 10.17
C GLY A 72 -7.58 5.54 9.82
N ALA A 73 -7.76 4.55 10.70
CA ALA A 73 -7.40 3.17 10.43
C ALA A 73 -8.24 2.59 9.28
N LEU A 74 -9.55 2.84 9.29
CA LEU A 74 -10.47 2.42 8.23
C LEU A 74 -10.10 3.03 6.88
N ASN A 75 -9.83 4.33 6.82
CA ASN A 75 -9.46 5.03 5.59
C ASN A 75 -8.15 4.51 5.00
N ASN A 76 -7.14 4.25 5.85
CA ASN A 76 -5.88 3.68 5.38
C ASN A 76 -6.07 2.28 4.78
N CYS A 77 -6.86 1.42 5.43
CA CYS A 77 -7.16 0.10 4.90
C CYS A 77 -8.06 0.15 3.66
N ARG A 78 -9.00 1.10 3.57
CA ARG A 78 -9.85 1.29 2.38
C ARG A 78 -9.02 1.56 1.13
N GLY A 79 -7.98 2.39 1.24
CA GLY A 79 -7.03 2.60 0.15
C GLY A 79 -6.30 1.31 -0.25
N GLN A 80 -5.84 0.54 0.73
CA GLN A 80 -5.18 -0.75 0.50
C GLN A 80 -6.10 -1.79 -0.17
N TRP A 81 -7.36 -1.90 0.27
CA TRP A 81 -8.34 -2.81 -0.33
C TRP A 81 -8.69 -2.41 -1.76
N ASN A 82 -8.76 -1.11 -2.05
CA ASN A 82 -8.95 -0.63 -3.41
C ASN A 82 -7.79 -1.06 -4.33
N GLU A 83 -6.54 -0.92 -3.88
CA GLU A 83 -5.38 -1.41 -4.61
C GLU A 83 -5.42 -2.93 -4.83
N PHE A 84 -5.86 -3.71 -3.83
CA PHE A 84 -6.04 -5.16 -3.98
C PHE A 84 -7.14 -5.54 -4.96
N LEU A 85 -8.29 -4.85 -4.95
CA LEU A 85 -9.37 -5.06 -5.91
C LEU A 85 -8.87 -4.85 -7.34
N ILE A 86 -8.24 -3.70 -7.60
CA ILE A 86 -7.72 -3.34 -8.92
C ILE A 86 -6.66 -4.34 -9.38
N THR A 87 -5.72 -4.70 -8.49
CA THR A 87 -4.63 -5.63 -8.83
C THR A 87 -5.17 -7.03 -9.13
N SER A 88 -6.12 -7.52 -8.34
CA SER A 88 -6.74 -8.85 -8.55
C SER A 88 -7.51 -8.88 -9.86
N PHE A 89 -8.29 -7.83 -10.15
CA PHE A 89 -9.04 -7.72 -11.41
C PHE A 89 -8.11 -7.67 -12.63
N LEU A 90 -7.04 -6.87 -12.57
CA LEU A 90 -6.05 -6.83 -13.65
C LEU A 90 -5.32 -8.15 -13.82
N ALA A 91 -5.09 -8.91 -12.74
CA ALA A 91 -4.47 -10.22 -12.82
C ALA A 91 -5.37 -11.23 -13.53
N GLU A 92 -6.69 -11.19 -13.31
CA GLU A 92 -7.66 -12.01 -14.05
C GLU A 92 -7.64 -11.67 -15.54
N ILE A 93 -7.69 -10.38 -15.89
CA ILE A 93 -7.55 -9.93 -17.30
C ILE A 93 -6.22 -10.40 -17.91
N ALA A 94 -5.13 -10.32 -17.16
CA ALA A 94 -3.82 -10.75 -17.63
C ALA A 94 -3.77 -12.24 -17.96
N ILE A 95 -4.38 -13.07 -17.11
CA ILE A 95 -4.49 -14.53 -17.29
C ILE A 95 -5.32 -14.82 -18.55
N ASP A 96 -6.46 -14.17 -18.71
CA ASP A 96 -7.34 -14.33 -19.87
C ASP A 96 -6.67 -13.88 -21.18
N PHE A 97 -5.99 -12.74 -21.14
CA PHE A 97 -5.23 -12.22 -22.27
C PHE A 97 -4.11 -13.17 -22.68
N TYR A 98 -3.35 -13.70 -21.71
CA TYR A 98 -2.31 -14.69 -21.98
C TYR A 98 -2.91 -15.96 -22.59
N SER A 99 -4.05 -16.43 -22.09
CA SER A 99 -4.71 -17.63 -22.60
C SER A 99 -5.04 -17.50 -24.09
N THR A 100 -5.44 -16.31 -24.53
CA THR A 100 -5.88 -15.99 -25.90
C THR A 100 -4.71 -15.64 -26.83
N HIS A 101 -3.82 -14.77 -26.38
CA HIS A 101 -2.81 -14.14 -27.24
C HIS A 101 -1.40 -14.69 -27.06
N LYS A 102 -1.16 -15.50 -26.02
CA LYS A 102 0.17 -16.02 -25.64
C LYS A 102 1.21 -14.93 -25.38
N LEU A 103 0.76 -13.75 -24.99
CA LEU A 103 1.58 -12.62 -24.59
C LEU A 103 1.53 -12.45 -23.07
N TYR A 104 2.69 -12.35 -22.44
CA TYR A 104 2.80 -12.19 -21.00
C TYR A 104 2.62 -10.73 -20.61
N PHE A 105 1.64 -10.48 -19.75
CA PHE A 105 1.43 -9.20 -19.08
C PHE A 105 1.37 -9.46 -17.58
N VAL A 106 2.07 -8.65 -16.78
CA VAL A 106 2.12 -8.80 -15.32
C VAL A 106 1.68 -7.49 -14.68
N PRO A 107 0.49 -7.43 -14.06
CA PRO A 107 0.12 -6.30 -13.22
C PRO A 107 0.86 -6.38 -11.89
N PHE A 108 1.45 -5.27 -11.47
CA PHE A 108 2.08 -5.16 -10.16
C PHE A 108 1.76 -3.81 -9.52
N ARG A 109 1.66 -3.83 -8.20
CA ARG A 109 1.43 -2.64 -7.37
C ARG A 109 2.76 -1.98 -7.05
N LEU A 110 2.86 -0.67 -7.28
CA LEU A 110 4.02 0.12 -6.85
C LEU A 110 3.97 0.36 -5.34
N ALA A 111 5.12 0.24 -4.68
CA ALA A 111 5.25 0.63 -3.28
C ALA A 111 5.08 2.15 -3.12
N ARG A 112 4.60 2.59 -1.95
CA ARG A 112 4.57 4.02 -1.63
C ARG A 112 5.99 4.58 -1.63
N SER A 113 6.15 5.84 -2.04
CA SER A 113 7.45 6.52 -2.19
C SER A 113 8.28 6.67 -0.90
N GLY A 114 7.76 6.25 0.27
CA GLY A 114 8.47 6.29 1.56
C GLY A 114 8.68 4.94 2.26
N GLU A 115 8.32 3.80 1.65
CA GLU A 115 8.53 2.48 2.24
C GLU A 115 9.90 1.90 1.90
N THR A 116 10.98 2.57 2.29
CA THR A 116 12.33 1.98 2.19
C THR A 116 13.10 2.11 3.53
N ASN A 117 13.19 0.95 4.19
CA ASN A 117 14.07 0.58 5.31
C ASN A 117 13.89 1.29 6.67
N LYS A 118 13.43 0.50 7.65
CA LYS A 118 13.87 0.64 9.05
C LYS A 118 15.39 0.66 9.04
N THR A 119 15.98 1.82 9.32
CA THR A 119 17.41 1.95 9.56
C THR A 119 17.77 1.03 10.73
N VAL A 120 18.45 -0.08 10.44
CA VAL A 120 19.20 -0.80 11.48
C VAL A 120 20.22 0.19 12.00
N LYS A 121 19.96 0.76 13.19
CA LYS A 121 20.90 1.63 13.89
C LYS A 121 22.14 0.80 14.20
N LYS A 122 23.19 0.89 13.37
CA LYS A 122 24.54 0.50 13.79
C LYS A 122 24.97 1.47 14.90
N PRO A 123 25.59 0.98 15.99
CA PRO A 123 26.06 1.84 17.06
C PRO A 123 27.16 2.78 16.53
N LYS A 124 27.02 4.08 16.79
CA LYS A 124 28.04 5.09 16.47
C LYS A 124 29.20 4.98 17.46
N SER A 125 30.39 4.64 16.96
CA SER A 125 31.64 4.97 17.66
C SER A 125 31.84 6.49 17.66
N GLN A 126 32.10 7.05 18.85
CA GLN A 126 32.46 8.45 19.03
C GLN A 126 33.82 8.75 18.40
N LYS A 127 33.92 9.87 17.66
CA LYS A 127 35.15 10.66 17.63
C LYS A 127 34.84 12.16 17.62
N LYS A 128 35.57 12.84 18.50
CA LYS A 128 35.54 14.25 18.88
C LYS A 128 36.02 15.14 17.72
N GLY A 129 35.36 16.30 17.58
CA GLY A 129 36.04 17.56 17.24
C GLY A 129 35.83 18.11 15.83
N THR A 130 35.44 19.38 15.82
CA THR A 130 35.62 20.40 14.78
C THR A 130 34.47 20.58 13.78
N SER A 131 33.84 21.75 13.90
CA SER A 131 32.83 22.32 13.02
C SER A 131 33.38 22.56 11.61
N GLN A 132 32.63 22.12 10.60
CA GLN A 132 32.70 22.67 9.25
C GLN A 132 31.27 22.82 8.73
N GLU A 133 30.93 24.05 8.34
CA GLU A 133 29.80 24.35 7.48
C GLU A 133 29.95 23.58 6.16
N THR A 134 28.92 22.84 5.79
CA THR A 134 28.71 22.38 4.43
C THR A 134 27.27 22.67 4.06
N VAL A 135 27.13 23.59 3.11
CA VAL A 135 25.91 23.89 2.35
C VAL A 135 25.33 22.57 1.85
N SER A 136 24.15 22.19 2.36
CA SER A 136 23.38 21.08 1.81
C SER A 136 22.27 21.64 0.94
N THR A 137 22.47 21.59 -0.38
CA THR A 137 21.39 21.64 -1.36
C THR A 137 20.38 20.55 -1.00
N GLU A 138 19.16 20.95 -0.67
CA GLU A 138 18.03 20.06 -0.44
C GLU A 138 17.60 19.41 -1.77
N GLU A 139 18.31 18.37 -2.22
CA GLU A 139 17.73 17.40 -3.14
C GLU A 139 17.08 16.30 -2.31
N THR A 140 15.87 16.59 -1.83
CA THR A 140 15.08 15.68 -1.01
C THR A 140 14.49 14.55 -1.85
N VAL A 141 15.25 13.44 -1.92
CA VAL A 141 14.82 12.04 -1.70
C VAL A 141 13.40 11.67 -2.17
N SER A 142 13.08 11.98 -3.43
CA SER A 142 11.93 11.43 -4.18
C SER A 142 12.29 10.09 -4.87
N SER A 143 13.51 9.59 -4.65
CA SER A 143 14.18 8.81 -5.68
C SER A 143 14.00 7.30 -5.63
N GLU A 144 13.68 6.62 -4.52
CA GLU A 144 13.92 5.15 -4.49
C GLU A 144 12.81 4.29 -5.12
N ALA A 145 11.53 4.58 -4.85
CA ALA A 145 10.42 3.86 -5.51
C ALA A 145 10.35 4.20 -7.01
N ALA A 146 10.58 5.47 -7.35
CA ALA A 146 10.79 5.92 -8.71
C ALA A 146 12.00 5.20 -9.32
N SER A 147 13.14 5.07 -8.63
CA SER A 147 14.33 4.38 -9.14
C SER A 147 14.09 2.88 -9.38
N LYS A 148 13.30 2.20 -8.54
CA LYS A 148 12.95 0.78 -8.74
C LYS A 148 12.00 0.58 -9.91
N PHE A 149 11.05 1.49 -10.11
CA PHE A 149 10.20 1.51 -11.29
C PHE A 149 11.00 1.85 -12.56
N LEU A 150 11.82 2.89 -12.50
CA LEU A 150 12.69 3.32 -13.60
C LEU A 150 13.73 2.24 -13.95
N ALA A 151 14.17 1.43 -12.98
CA ALA A 151 15.06 0.30 -13.21
C ALA A 151 14.42 -0.84 -14.02
N LEU A 152 13.10 -0.86 -14.20
CA LEU A 152 12.43 -1.81 -15.09
C LEU A 152 12.63 -1.47 -16.58
N PHE A 153 13.11 -0.27 -16.87
CA PHE A 153 13.31 0.23 -18.23
C PHE A 153 14.80 0.30 -18.57
N HIS A 154 15.14 0.08 -19.83
CA HIS A 154 16.50 0.25 -20.31
C HIS A 154 16.87 1.74 -20.28
N LYS A 155 18.14 2.05 -19.94
CA LYS A 155 18.64 3.44 -19.89
C LYS A 155 18.42 4.21 -21.20
N ASP A 156 18.34 3.51 -22.33
CA ASP A 156 18.14 4.12 -23.64
C ASP A 156 16.67 4.50 -23.91
N GLU A 157 15.69 3.84 -23.27
CA GLU A 157 14.26 4.20 -23.34
C GLU A 157 13.98 5.57 -22.69
N PHE A 158 14.85 6.00 -21.77
CA PHE A 158 14.80 7.34 -21.17
C PHE A 158 15.49 8.42 -22.00
N LYS A 159 16.44 8.05 -22.87
CA LYS A 159 17.12 9.01 -23.75
C LYS A 159 16.20 9.51 -24.86
N GLU A 160 15.26 8.68 -25.31
CA GLU A 160 14.22 9.07 -26.26
C GLU A 160 13.12 9.95 -25.62
N ASN A 161 12.94 9.86 -24.29
CA ASN A 161 11.94 10.62 -23.53
C ASN A 161 12.40 12.01 -23.03
N LYS A 162 13.45 12.60 -23.61
CA LYS A 162 13.85 14.01 -23.33
C LYS A 162 12.74 15.04 -23.61
N GLY A 163 11.65 14.65 -24.26
CA GLY A 163 10.52 15.52 -24.60
C GLY A 163 9.50 15.80 -23.49
N LEU A 164 9.42 14.97 -22.43
CA LEU A 164 8.34 15.10 -21.42
C LEU A 164 8.71 15.94 -20.20
N HIS A 165 9.97 15.93 -19.75
CA HIS A 165 10.38 16.74 -18.58
C HIS A 165 10.69 18.20 -18.93
N HIS A 166 11.02 18.53 -20.18
CA HIS A 166 11.42 19.89 -20.55
C HIS A 166 10.25 20.82 -20.91
N LYS A 167 9.02 20.30 -21.01
CA LYS A 167 7.82 21.09 -21.38
C LYS A 167 6.91 21.51 -20.22
N LEU A 168 7.19 21.07 -19.00
CA LEU A 168 6.36 21.39 -17.83
C LEU A 168 6.80 22.63 -17.03
N LEU A 169 7.86 23.33 -17.47
CA LEU A 169 8.34 24.58 -16.86
C LEU A 169 8.19 25.81 -17.78
N SER A 170 7.37 25.74 -18.83
CA SER A 170 7.12 26.86 -19.75
C SER A 170 5.65 27.26 -19.87
N ILE A 171 4.91 27.25 -18.76
CA ILE A 171 3.61 27.94 -18.65
C ILE A 171 3.67 28.85 -17.43
#